data_AF-A0A520QQ62-F1
#
_entry.id   AF-A0A520QQ62-F1
#
_cell.length_a   1.000
_cell.length_b   1.000
_cell.length_c   1.000
_cell.angle_alpha   90.00
_cell.angle_beta   90.00
_cell.angle_gamma   90.00
#
_symmetry.space_group_name_H-M   'P 1'
#
loop_
_entity.id
_entity.type
_entity.pdbx_description
1 polymer ?
#
loop_
_entity_poly.entity_id
_entity_poly.type
_entity_poly.pdbx_seq_one_letter_code
_entity_poly.pdbx_strand_id
1 'polypeptide(L)'
;MRFLLLTCLALAAVGCEEDPPAPPPPPPPDTGPPPDTGPPPDTGPPRDAGPRRPTVDGEVSDREWRGASEAESDQRTDRTGSELRRLRATIHEDQLWFAIEGSLADGDRLVLFVDRALGEADGVGDLSTLDDTDGGVDAALSREPIITPTEFSADFGWATTLMNHTATGLDDAQGWRNLGEDPGMFVWVDGERAPSVCSDVACEGTISLEALGGEAPRRIGLFARILRADAGLVNQTLPMDDPDEPALVTQVLTVMDGMFPMDGGVPMDAGMDAGPRGLVIDGVLSPGEWDAASRYVDTGPASFGAFGGNDLLTLHALRADGRLYAAIEGDLSAGNAFVMYVDREVGGADGAASPTPFADFSGALDRALSKTFFTPAELRVDYAWGTLDTLRAATAGDDRMGWRDVGSNPAVFSAVDGTSAPTTCSATVCETSISLSRLGVPAGANIGIFVRLVSATSDGVSNQTLPTDDPSAPELISVWASLPP
;
A
#
# COMPACT_ATOMS: atom_id res chain seq x y z
N MET A 1 -69.29 -19.31 -49.78
CA MET A 1 -67.88 -19.56 -49.34
C MET A 1 -67.59 -21.05 -49.49
N ARG A 2 -66.53 -21.37 -50.23
CA ARG A 2 -66.06 -22.74 -50.51
C ARG A 2 -65.09 -23.19 -49.39
N PHE A 3 -65.45 -24.29 -48.73
CA PHE A 3 -64.71 -25.56 -48.54
C PHE A 3 -63.23 -25.64 -48.10
N LEU A 4 -63.00 -26.71 -47.32
CA LEU A 4 -61.79 -27.55 -47.13
C LEU A 4 -60.72 -26.98 -46.14
N LEU A 5 -60.10 -27.73 -45.20
CA LEU A 5 -60.12 -29.15 -44.83
C LEU A 5 -59.27 -29.39 -43.54
N LEU A 6 -59.67 -30.38 -42.71
CA LEU A 6 -58.85 -31.36 -41.94
C LEU A 6 -57.82 -30.88 -40.87
N THR A 7 -57.63 -31.48 -39.69
CA THR A 7 -57.85 -32.87 -39.22
C THR A 7 -57.89 -32.91 -37.67
N CYS A 8 -58.70 -33.81 -37.11
CA CYS A 8 -58.84 -34.07 -35.67
C CYS A 8 -57.79 -35.06 -35.13
N LEU A 9 -57.33 -34.83 -33.88
CA LEU A 9 -56.66 -35.81 -33.02
C LEU A 9 -57.71 -36.61 -32.24
N ALA A 10 -57.53 -37.93 -32.13
CA ALA A 10 -58.32 -38.74 -31.21
C ALA A 10 -57.57 -40.01 -30.73
N LEU A 11 -57.92 -40.41 -29.50
CA LEU A 11 -57.68 -41.68 -28.76
C LEU A 11 -56.28 -41.91 -28.16
N ALA A 12 -56.12 -42.62 -27.05
CA ALA A 12 -56.94 -43.05 -25.90
C ALA A 12 -55.99 -43.85 -24.96
N ALA A 13 -56.29 -43.88 -23.67
CA ALA A 13 -55.52 -44.56 -22.63
C ALA A 13 -55.58 -46.09 -22.71
N VAL A 14 -54.48 -46.78 -22.33
CA VAL A 14 -54.46 -48.13 -21.70
C VAL A 14 -53.22 -48.22 -20.80
N GLY A 15 -53.39 -48.75 -19.58
CA GLY A 15 -52.33 -48.96 -18.61
C GLY A 15 -51.86 -50.43 -18.48
N CYS A 16 -50.70 -50.54 -17.81
CA CYS A 16 -50.08 -51.66 -17.08
C CYS A 16 -49.68 -52.95 -17.82
N GLU A 17 -48.37 -53.16 -17.95
CA GLU A 17 -47.70 -54.39 -17.49
C GLU A 17 -46.24 -54.04 -17.10
N GLU A 18 -45.81 -54.46 -15.91
CA GLU A 18 -44.49 -54.22 -15.35
C GLU A 18 -43.44 -55.16 -15.98
N ASP A 19 -42.35 -54.60 -16.52
CA ASP A 19 -41.18 -55.38 -16.95
C ASP A 19 -40.39 -55.87 -15.72
N PRO A 20 -39.92 -57.13 -15.69
CA PRO A 20 -39.13 -57.64 -14.58
C PRO A 20 -37.76 -56.93 -14.50
N PRO A 21 -37.23 -56.69 -13.29
CA PRO A 21 -35.99 -55.95 -13.11
C PRO A 21 -34.80 -56.68 -13.73
N ALA A 22 -33.97 -55.94 -14.44
CA ALA A 22 -32.75 -56.44 -15.06
C ALA A 22 -31.78 -57.04 -14.01
N PRO A 23 -31.03 -58.10 -14.36
CA PRO A 23 -30.05 -58.69 -13.44
C PRO A 23 -28.90 -57.71 -13.16
N PRO A 24 -28.33 -57.73 -11.95
CA PRO A 24 -27.27 -56.81 -11.56
C PRO A 24 -26.00 -57.03 -12.40
N PRO A 25 -25.22 -55.97 -12.65
CA PRO A 25 -23.97 -56.08 -13.39
C PRO A 25 -22.95 -56.97 -12.67
N PRO A 26 -22.05 -57.63 -13.41
CA PRO A 26 -21.00 -58.45 -12.80
C PRO A 26 -20.06 -57.58 -11.94
N PRO A 27 -19.51 -58.13 -10.85
CA PRO A 27 -18.59 -57.39 -9.99
C PRO A 27 -17.31 -57.02 -10.77
N PRO A 28 -16.71 -55.85 -10.47
CA PRO A 28 -15.47 -55.43 -11.11
C PRO A 28 -14.32 -56.41 -10.78
N PRO A 29 -13.30 -56.51 -11.65
CA PRO A 29 -12.15 -57.37 -11.41
C PRO A 29 -11.42 -56.94 -10.14
N ASP A 30 -11.01 -57.94 -9.35
CA ASP A 30 -10.29 -57.81 -8.08
C ASP A 30 -8.88 -57.26 -8.35
N THR A 31 -8.77 -55.93 -8.42
CA THR A 31 -7.48 -55.25 -8.28
C THR A 31 -7.22 -55.14 -6.78
N GLY A 32 -6.34 -56.00 -6.28
CA GLY A 32 -5.86 -55.92 -4.90
C GLY A 32 -5.40 -54.51 -4.52
N PRO A 33 -5.27 -54.22 -3.21
CA PRO A 33 -4.98 -52.88 -2.75
C PRO A 33 -3.70 -52.34 -3.41
N PRO A 34 -3.70 -51.07 -3.87
CA PRO A 34 -2.51 -50.45 -4.42
C PRO A 34 -1.39 -50.49 -3.37
N PRO A 35 -0.11 -50.57 -3.79
CA PRO A 35 0.99 -50.46 -2.86
C PRO A 35 0.85 -49.14 -2.09
N ASP A 36 0.99 -49.22 -0.78
CA ASP A 36 0.97 -48.10 0.16
C ASP A 36 2.15 -47.15 -0.14
N THR A 37 1.97 -46.28 -1.13
CA THR A 37 2.73 -45.06 -1.23
C THR A 37 2.19 -44.19 -0.12
N GLY A 38 2.96 -44.07 0.97
CA GLY A 38 2.60 -43.28 2.14
C GLY A 38 2.09 -41.87 1.80
N PRO A 39 1.60 -41.13 2.79
CA PRO A 39 0.95 -39.85 2.56
C PRO A 39 1.81 -38.98 1.64
N PRO A 40 1.21 -38.34 0.61
CA PRO A 40 1.94 -37.44 -0.26
C PRO A 40 2.74 -36.48 0.62
N PRO A 41 3.99 -36.12 0.24
CA PRO A 41 4.74 -35.13 0.99
C PRO A 41 3.83 -33.94 1.16
N ASP A 42 3.60 -33.58 2.42
CA ASP A 42 2.78 -32.46 2.84
C ASP A 42 3.33 -31.24 2.09
N THR A 43 2.71 -30.91 0.96
CA THR A 43 2.89 -29.62 0.33
C THR A 43 2.23 -28.71 1.31
N GLY A 44 3.03 -28.22 2.27
CA GLY A 44 2.58 -27.25 3.25
C GLY A 44 1.81 -26.13 2.55
N PRO A 45 0.98 -25.38 3.31
CA PRO A 45 0.18 -24.30 2.75
C PRO A 45 1.05 -23.47 1.80
N PRO A 46 0.52 -23.10 0.61
CA PRO A 46 1.31 -22.46 -0.43
C PRO A 46 2.09 -21.31 0.19
N ARG A 47 3.41 -21.32 -0.01
CA ARG A 47 4.31 -20.24 0.42
C ARG A 47 3.72 -18.93 -0.09
N ASP A 48 3.47 -18.00 0.82
CA ASP A 48 2.85 -16.72 0.50
C ASP A 48 3.74 -15.94 -0.48
N ALA A 49 3.30 -15.85 -1.72
CA ALA A 49 4.02 -15.20 -2.82
C ALA A 49 3.87 -13.68 -2.73
N GLY A 50 4.57 -13.03 -1.79
CA GLY A 50 4.71 -11.56 -1.71
C GLY A 50 3.42 -10.73 -1.76
N PRO A 51 3.52 -9.39 -1.86
CA PRO A 51 2.40 -8.55 -2.27
C PRO A 51 1.96 -8.99 -3.67
N ARG A 52 0.66 -9.26 -3.86
CA ARG A 52 0.13 -9.55 -5.19
C ARG A 52 -0.17 -8.23 -5.88
N ARG A 53 0.17 -8.15 -7.16
CA ARG A 53 -0.34 -7.11 -8.08
C ARG A 53 -1.85 -6.98 -7.87
N PRO A 54 -2.38 -5.75 -7.68
CA PRO A 54 -3.82 -5.56 -7.65
C PRO A 54 -4.49 -6.09 -8.92
N THR A 55 -5.70 -6.59 -8.77
CA THR A 55 -6.56 -7.09 -9.81
C THR A 55 -7.81 -6.23 -9.87
N VAL A 56 -8.46 -6.21 -11.03
CA VAL A 56 -9.73 -5.50 -11.21
C VAL A 56 -10.80 -6.58 -11.33
N ASP A 57 -11.30 -7.05 -10.20
CA ASP A 57 -12.33 -8.10 -10.14
C ASP A 57 -13.51 -7.76 -9.22
N GLY A 58 -13.43 -6.63 -8.50
CA GLY A 58 -14.47 -6.14 -7.61
C GLY A 58 -14.35 -6.68 -6.18
N GLU A 59 -13.30 -7.44 -5.87
CA GLU A 59 -13.01 -8.00 -4.55
C GLU A 59 -11.77 -7.34 -3.93
N VAL A 60 -11.99 -6.34 -3.07
CA VAL A 60 -10.88 -5.69 -2.36
C VAL A 60 -10.44 -6.54 -1.18
N SER A 61 -9.18 -7.00 -1.20
CA SER A 61 -8.57 -7.71 -0.08
C SER A 61 -7.36 -6.98 0.51
N ASP A 62 -7.21 -7.02 1.84
CA ASP A 62 -6.07 -6.40 2.54
C ASP A 62 -4.72 -6.98 2.13
N ARG A 63 -4.71 -8.23 1.66
CA ARG A 63 -3.48 -8.89 1.19
C ARG A 63 -3.00 -8.31 -0.13
N GLU A 64 -3.92 -8.07 -1.05
CA GLU A 64 -3.65 -7.57 -2.39
C GLU A 64 -3.33 -6.09 -2.40
N TRP A 65 -4.09 -5.31 -1.63
CA TRP A 65 -3.92 -3.88 -1.51
C TRP A 65 -2.93 -3.46 -0.42
N ARG A 66 -2.14 -4.42 0.08
CA ARG A 66 -1.10 -4.16 1.09
C ARG A 66 -0.08 -3.17 0.52
N GLY A 67 0.17 -2.07 1.24
CA GLY A 67 1.12 -1.05 0.82
C GLY A 67 0.56 0.06 -0.07
N ALA A 68 -0.72 0.01 -0.41
CA ALA A 68 -1.38 1.14 -1.05
C ALA A 68 -1.50 2.33 -0.08
N SER A 69 -1.44 3.54 -0.61
CA SER A 69 -1.94 4.71 0.12
C SER A 69 -3.41 4.47 0.42
N GLU A 70 -3.85 4.73 1.65
CA GLU A 70 -5.24 4.51 2.04
C GLU A 70 -5.82 5.66 2.86
N ALA A 71 -7.14 5.81 2.76
CA ALA A 71 -7.94 6.66 3.63
C ALA A 71 -9.23 5.93 3.99
N GLU A 72 -9.60 6.00 5.26
CA GLU A 72 -10.83 5.40 5.80
C GLU A 72 -11.83 6.47 6.21
N SER A 73 -13.11 6.11 6.20
CA SER A 73 -14.19 6.88 6.81
C SER A 73 -14.77 6.08 7.97
N ASP A 74 -14.66 6.62 9.18
CA ASP A 74 -15.33 6.12 10.38
C ASP A 74 -16.69 6.80 10.62
N GLN A 75 -17.05 7.76 9.77
CA GLN A 75 -18.30 8.50 9.85
C GLN A 75 -19.47 7.69 9.33
N ARG A 76 -20.59 7.75 10.07
CA ARG A 76 -21.85 7.24 9.57
C ARG A 76 -22.43 8.17 8.51
N THR A 77 -22.69 7.61 7.34
CA THR A 77 -23.46 8.24 6.26
C THR A 77 -24.83 8.75 6.75
N ASP A 78 -25.22 9.93 6.30
CA ASP A 78 -26.57 10.49 6.46
C ASP A 78 -27.54 9.97 5.39
N ARG A 79 -27.02 9.22 4.40
CA ARG A 79 -27.76 8.65 3.29
C ARG A 79 -27.96 7.16 3.47
N THR A 80 -29.20 6.76 3.78
CA THR A 80 -29.51 5.32 3.93
C THR A 80 -29.27 4.56 2.63
N GLY A 81 -28.48 3.49 2.72
CA GLY A 81 -28.15 2.61 1.60
C GLY A 81 -26.87 3.00 0.86
N SER A 82 -26.27 4.15 1.17
CA SER A 82 -25.04 4.62 0.52
C SER A 82 -23.97 4.90 1.56
N GLU A 83 -22.79 4.31 1.43
CA GLU A 83 -21.70 4.42 2.41
C GLU A 83 -20.35 4.39 1.71
N LEU A 84 -19.44 5.26 2.12
CA LEU A 84 -18.00 5.16 1.85
C LEU A 84 -17.28 4.63 3.08
N ARG A 85 -16.44 3.62 2.88
CA ARG A 85 -15.67 2.98 3.96
C ARG A 85 -14.17 3.21 3.80
N ARG A 86 -13.61 2.96 2.62
CA ARG A 86 -12.18 3.07 2.38
C ARG A 86 -11.85 3.41 0.93
N LEU A 87 -10.85 4.26 0.71
CA LEU A 87 -10.21 4.51 -0.58
C LEU A 87 -8.77 4.04 -0.48
N ARG A 88 -8.33 3.21 -1.42
CA ARG A 88 -6.94 2.78 -1.58
C ARG A 88 -6.45 3.16 -2.96
N ALA A 89 -5.19 3.57 -3.07
CA ALA A 89 -4.56 3.83 -4.34
C ALA A 89 -3.06 3.50 -4.31
N THR A 90 -2.55 2.97 -5.42
CA THR A 90 -1.12 2.63 -5.58
C THR A 90 -0.70 2.73 -7.03
N ILE A 91 0.61 2.84 -7.28
CA ILE A 91 1.18 2.72 -8.62
C ILE A 91 1.87 1.38 -8.73
N HIS A 92 1.52 0.62 -9.77
CA HIS A 92 2.13 -0.66 -10.06
C HIS A 92 2.11 -0.90 -11.57
N GLU A 93 3.25 -1.33 -12.14
CA GLU A 93 3.42 -1.63 -13.57
C GLU A 93 2.96 -0.48 -14.50
N ASP A 94 3.38 0.75 -14.21
CA ASP A 94 3.02 1.96 -14.99
C ASP A 94 1.51 2.24 -15.07
N GLN A 95 0.76 1.83 -14.03
CA GLN A 95 -0.66 2.15 -13.89
C GLN A 95 -0.95 2.68 -12.50
N LEU A 96 -1.85 3.66 -12.42
CA LEU A 96 -2.51 4.05 -11.18
C LEU A 96 -3.65 3.07 -10.92
N TRP A 97 -3.63 2.40 -9.78
CA TRP A 97 -4.67 1.51 -9.30
C TRP A 97 -5.44 2.20 -8.19
N PHE A 98 -6.77 2.02 -8.17
CA PHE A 98 -7.61 2.47 -7.07
C PHE A 98 -8.64 1.41 -6.67
N ALA A 99 -9.01 1.43 -5.39
CA ALA A 99 -10.11 0.68 -4.82
C ALA A 99 -10.93 1.58 -3.91
N ILE A 100 -12.25 1.55 -4.05
CA ILE A 100 -13.19 2.25 -3.19
C ILE A 100 -14.14 1.23 -2.58
N GLU A 101 -14.00 0.96 -1.29
CA GLU A 101 -14.93 0.14 -0.51
C GLU A 101 -16.13 0.98 -0.08
N GLY A 102 -17.34 0.53 -0.42
CA GLY A 102 -18.56 1.26 -0.16
C GLY A 102 -19.80 0.60 -0.74
N SER A 103 -20.96 1.23 -0.57
CA SER A 103 -22.23 0.84 -1.18
C SER A 103 -22.97 2.06 -1.68
N LEU A 104 -23.88 1.88 -2.63
CA LEU A 104 -24.75 2.94 -3.16
C LEU A 104 -26.21 2.51 -3.09
N ALA A 105 -27.06 3.43 -2.63
CA ALA A 105 -28.50 3.33 -2.80
C ALA A 105 -28.87 3.55 -4.28
N ASP A 106 -30.01 2.99 -4.70
CA ASP A 106 -30.51 3.14 -6.06
C ASP A 106 -30.52 4.61 -6.52
N GLY A 107 -29.81 4.88 -7.62
CA GLY A 107 -29.71 6.18 -8.27
C GLY A 107 -28.63 7.12 -7.72
N ASP A 108 -28.05 6.82 -6.57
CA ASP A 108 -26.86 7.53 -6.09
C ASP A 108 -25.64 7.15 -6.96
N ARG A 109 -24.61 8.00 -6.94
CA ARG A 109 -23.45 7.90 -7.83
C ARG A 109 -22.19 7.98 -7.00
N LEU A 110 -21.18 7.21 -7.36
CA LEU A 110 -19.84 7.28 -6.77
C LEU A 110 -18.92 7.97 -7.77
N VAL A 111 -18.17 8.96 -7.31
CA VAL A 111 -17.19 9.68 -8.10
C VAL A 111 -15.82 9.65 -7.43
N LEU A 112 -14.77 9.60 -8.25
CA LEU A 112 -13.36 9.75 -7.89
C LEU A 112 -12.78 10.84 -8.78
N PHE A 113 -12.28 11.92 -8.18
CA PHE A 113 -11.54 12.94 -8.90
C PHE A 113 -10.05 12.71 -8.72
N VAL A 114 -9.29 12.91 -9.80
CA VAL A 114 -7.84 12.74 -9.84
C VAL A 114 -7.19 14.00 -10.39
N ASP A 115 -6.30 14.56 -9.59
CA ASP A 115 -5.30 15.53 -10.00
C ASP A 115 -4.01 14.76 -10.25
N ARG A 116 -3.51 14.79 -11.50
CA ARG A 116 -2.32 13.98 -11.86
C ARG A 116 -1.02 14.61 -11.38
N ALA A 117 -1.02 15.89 -11.01
CA ALA A 117 0.14 16.68 -10.66
C ALA A 117 -0.19 17.70 -9.55
N LEU A 118 -0.59 17.20 -8.38
CA LEU A 118 -1.07 17.97 -7.24
C LEU A 118 -0.12 19.10 -6.84
N GLY A 119 -0.60 20.33 -6.94
CA GLY A 119 0.13 21.57 -6.72
C GLY A 119 0.51 22.31 -8.00
N GLU A 120 0.32 21.70 -9.16
CA GLU A 120 0.39 22.34 -10.46
C GLU A 120 -0.99 22.89 -10.86
N ALA A 121 -1.02 23.86 -11.77
CA ALA A 121 -2.25 24.55 -12.17
C ALA A 121 -2.94 23.91 -13.40
N ASP A 122 -2.65 22.63 -13.65
CA ASP A 122 -3.21 21.87 -14.78
C ASP A 122 -4.53 21.21 -14.34
N GLY A 123 -5.55 21.26 -15.19
CA GLY A 123 -6.88 20.69 -14.91
C GLY A 123 -7.94 21.71 -14.47
N VAL A 124 -9.01 21.23 -13.85
CA VAL A 124 -10.19 22.02 -13.46
C VAL A 124 -10.20 22.26 -11.95
N GLY A 125 -9.81 23.48 -11.54
CA GLY A 125 -9.79 23.89 -10.13
C GLY A 125 -11.14 24.33 -9.55
N ASP A 126 -12.15 24.56 -10.40
CA ASP A 126 -13.54 24.82 -9.98
C ASP A 126 -14.46 23.78 -10.62
N LEU A 127 -14.77 22.71 -9.87
CA LEU A 127 -15.58 21.60 -10.37
C LEU A 127 -17.03 22.01 -10.68
N SER A 128 -17.50 23.16 -10.18
CA SER A 128 -18.83 23.67 -10.54
C SER A 128 -18.95 24.11 -12.00
N THR A 129 -17.81 24.25 -12.70
CA THR A 129 -17.74 24.60 -14.12
C THR A 129 -17.88 23.41 -15.06
N LEU A 130 -17.74 22.18 -14.56
CA LEU A 130 -17.95 20.94 -15.31
C LEU A 130 -19.43 20.80 -15.64
N ASP A 131 -19.79 20.67 -16.92
CA ASP A 131 -21.17 20.93 -17.33
C ASP A 131 -21.74 20.01 -18.41
N ASP A 132 -20.99 18.96 -18.75
CA ASP A 132 -21.39 17.89 -19.64
C ASP A 132 -22.31 16.88 -18.93
N THR A 133 -23.51 16.71 -19.47
CA THR A 133 -24.52 15.80 -18.90
C THR A 133 -24.89 14.67 -19.86
N ASP A 134 -24.07 14.44 -20.89
CA ASP A 134 -24.33 13.49 -21.97
C ASP A 134 -23.92 12.06 -21.57
N GLY A 135 -24.64 11.50 -20.59
CA GLY A 135 -24.42 10.14 -20.10
C GLY A 135 -24.53 10.05 -18.58
N GLY A 136 -24.54 8.83 -18.05
CA GLY A 136 -24.64 8.61 -16.60
C GLY A 136 -23.39 9.08 -15.86
N VAL A 137 -22.20 8.70 -16.35
CA VAL A 137 -20.89 9.13 -15.84
C VAL A 137 -20.73 10.65 -15.96
N ASP A 138 -21.06 11.23 -17.10
CA ASP A 138 -20.86 12.66 -17.37
C ASP A 138 -21.76 13.49 -16.45
N ALA A 139 -23.04 13.10 -16.36
CA ALA A 139 -23.95 13.70 -15.39
C ALA A 139 -23.50 13.51 -13.93
N ALA A 140 -22.74 12.46 -13.60
CA ALA A 140 -22.17 12.28 -12.26
C ALA A 140 -20.98 13.21 -12.00
N LEU A 141 -20.16 13.53 -13.00
CA LEU A 141 -18.98 14.39 -12.83
C LEU A 141 -19.32 15.89 -12.91
N SER A 142 -20.51 16.24 -13.40
CA SER A 142 -20.91 17.62 -13.69
C SER A 142 -21.63 18.37 -12.56
N ARG A 143 -21.37 19.69 -12.52
CA ARG A 143 -22.14 20.76 -11.85
C ARG A 143 -22.38 20.59 -10.35
N GLU A 144 -21.51 19.86 -9.65
CA GLU A 144 -21.57 19.77 -8.20
C GLU A 144 -20.79 20.92 -7.55
N PRO A 145 -21.33 21.58 -6.51
CA PRO A 145 -20.67 22.71 -5.84
C PRO A 145 -19.58 22.20 -4.88
N ILE A 146 -18.61 21.45 -5.40
CA ILE A 146 -17.48 20.93 -4.66
C ILE A 146 -16.37 21.97 -4.65
N ILE A 147 -15.96 22.38 -3.46
CA ILE A 147 -14.85 23.31 -3.24
C ILE A 147 -13.61 22.49 -2.90
N THR A 148 -12.60 22.52 -3.77
CA THR A 148 -11.35 21.78 -3.58
C THR A 148 -10.28 22.64 -2.90
N PRO A 149 -9.23 22.04 -2.29
CA PRO A 149 -8.05 22.77 -1.85
C PRO A 149 -7.41 23.50 -3.02
N THR A 150 -6.74 24.63 -2.75
CA THR A 150 -6.12 25.46 -3.81
C THR A 150 -5.03 24.75 -4.61
N GLU A 151 -4.47 23.68 -4.07
CA GLU A 151 -3.46 22.86 -4.74
C GLU A 151 -4.04 21.73 -5.60
N PHE A 152 -5.37 21.51 -5.58
CA PHE A 152 -6.04 20.45 -6.31
C PHE A 152 -6.81 21.00 -7.52
N SER A 153 -6.45 20.51 -8.70
CA SER A 153 -7.15 20.75 -9.97
C SER A 153 -7.44 19.40 -10.64
N ALA A 154 -8.71 19.09 -10.89
CA ALA A 154 -9.06 17.78 -11.45
C ALA A 154 -8.67 17.68 -12.93
N ASP A 155 -7.78 16.75 -13.27
CA ASP A 155 -7.47 16.38 -14.65
C ASP A 155 -8.38 15.25 -15.14
N PHE A 156 -8.74 14.32 -14.24
CA PHE A 156 -9.54 13.15 -14.56
C PHE A 156 -10.65 12.94 -13.54
N GLY A 157 -11.72 12.31 -14.02
CA GLY A 157 -12.80 11.81 -13.20
C GLY A 157 -13.08 10.35 -13.54
N TRP A 158 -13.28 9.53 -12.54
CA TRP A 158 -13.94 8.24 -12.67
C TRP A 158 -15.27 8.30 -11.96
N ALA A 159 -16.30 7.66 -12.52
CA ALA A 159 -17.57 7.54 -11.83
C ALA A 159 -18.23 6.19 -12.09
N THR A 160 -19.14 5.82 -11.19
CA THR A 160 -20.16 4.80 -11.44
C THR A 160 -21.53 5.25 -10.96
N THR A 161 -22.55 4.83 -11.70
CA THR A 161 -23.97 4.95 -11.34
C THR A 161 -24.57 3.61 -10.90
N LEU A 162 -23.79 2.53 -10.93
CA LEU A 162 -24.22 1.17 -10.64
C LEU A 162 -23.21 0.42 -9.77
N MET A 163 -23.71 -0.35 -8.80
CA MET A 163 -22.97 -1.41 -8.11
C MET A 163 -23.24 -2.76 -8.79
N ASN A 164 -22.35 -3.74 -8.62
CA ASN A 164 -22.36 -5.03 -9.36
C ASN A 164 -22.29 -4.85 -10.89
N HIS A 165 -21.31 -4.09 -11.35
CA HIS A 165 -21.15 -3.75 -12.76
C HIS A 165 -19.70 -3.89 -13.21
N THR A 166 -19.49 -4.33 -14.44
CA THR A 166 -18.17 -4.41 -15.06
C THR A 166 -18.19 -3.53 -16.29
N ALA A 167 -17.38 -2.48 -16.28
CA ALA A 167 -17.31 -1.56 -17.40
C ALA A 167 -16.71 -2.26 -18.64
N THR A 168 -17.30 -2.03 -19.82
CA THR A 168 -16.75 -2.53 -21.08
C THR A 168 -16.79 -1.46 -22.16
N GLY A 169 -15.65 -1.22 -22.82
CA GLY A 169 -15.53 -0.18 -23.87
C GLY A 169 -15.91 1.21 -23.36
N LEU A 170 -16.77 1.90 -24.13
CA LEU A 170 -17.39 3.18 -23.74
C LEU A 170 -18.70 2.87 -23.01
N ASP A 171 -18.64 2.91 -21.68
CA ASP A 171 -19.76 2.60 -20.80
C ASP A 171 -20.29 3.87 -20.09
N ASP A 172 -21.56 4.20 -20.33
CA ASP A 172 -22.23 5.37 -19.75
C ASP A 172 -22.55 5.21 -18.26
N ALA A 173 -22.50 3.98 -17.72
CA ALA A 173 -22.82 3.69 -16.34
C ALA A 173 -21.58 3.70 -15.44
N GLN A 174 -20.39 3.45 -15.98
CA GLN A 174 -19.14 3.38 -15.23
C GLN A 174 -17.92 3.64 -16.13
N GLY A 175 -17.01 4.51 -15.71
CA GLY A 175 -15.76 4.69 -16.44
C GLY A 175 -15.04 6.00 -16.18
N TRP A 176 -13.97 6.19 -16.94
CA TRP A 176 -13.04 7.30 -16.82
C TRP A 176 -13.31 8.41 -17.86
N ARG A 177 -13.05 9.64 -17.45
CA ARG A 177 -13.08 10.87 -18.26
C ARG A 177 -11.81 11.67 -18.04
N ASN A 178 -11.27 12.21 -19.13
CA ASN A 178 -10.28 13.27 -19.11
C ASN A 178 -11.02 14.60 -19.08
N LEU A 179 -11.01 15.24 -17.91
CA LEU A 179 -11.65 16.52 -17.64
C LEU A 179 -10.78 17.69 -18.09
N GLY A 180 -9.45 17.53 -18.08
CA GLY A 180 -8.50 18.58 -18.43
C GLY A 180 -8.38 18.86 -19.93
N GLU A 181 -8.64 17.88 -20.79
CA GLU A 181 -8.51 18.05 -22.25
C GLU A 181 -9.64 18.88 -22.87
N ASP A 182 -10.89 18.56 -22.53
CA ASP A 182 -12.07 19.35 -22.92
C ASP A 182 -13.12 19.30 -21.78
N PRO A 183 -13.07 20.27 -20.84
CA PRO A 183 -13.97 20.32 -19.69
C PRO A 183 -15.47 20.42 -20.03
N GLY A 184 -15.84 20.71 -21.30
CA GLY A 184 -17.23 20.78 -21.74
C GLY A 184 -17.74 19.52 -22.44
N MET A 185 -16.87 18.53 -22.67
CA MET A 185 -17.18 17.33 -23.48
C MET A 185 -16.69 16.01 -22.87
N PHE A 186 -15.98 16.07 -21.74
CA PHE A 186 -15.39 14.95 -20.99
C PHE A 186 -14.84 13.84 -21.89
N VAL A 187 -13.61 14.02 -22.37
CA VAL A 187 -13.02 13.07 -23.32
C VAL A 187 -12.96 11.68 -22.69
N TRP A 188 -13.56 10.71 -23.37
CA TRP A 188 -13.62 9.33 -22.91
C TRP A 188 -12.23 8.69 -22.85
N VAL A 189 -11.93 8.01 -21.75
CA VAL A 189 -10.79 7.10 -21.67
C VAL A 189 -11.30 5.69 -21.95
N ASP A 190 -10.65 5.02 -22.90
CA ASP A 190 -11.02 3.66 -23.32
C ASP A 190 -10.94 2.66 -22.15
N GLY A 191 -12.03 1.95 -21.88
CA GLY A 191 -12.11 0.92 -20.84
C GLY A 191 -11.14 -0.25 -21.02
N GLU A 192 -10.59 -0.48 -22.22
CA GLU A 192 -9.49 -1.45 -22.39
C GLU A 192 -8.17 -0.96 -21.77
N ARG A 193 -7.96 0.37 -21.70
CA ARG A 193 -6.77 1.01 -21.11
C ARG A 193 -6.99 1.45 -19.66
N ALA A 194 -8.24 1.47 -19.23
CA ALA A 194 -8.63 1.88 -17.89
C ALA A 194 -9.83 1.05 -17.37
N PRO A 195 -9.67 -0.27 -17.20
CA PRO A 195 -10.76 -1.13 -16.77
C PRO A 195 -11.18 -0.83 -15.34
N SER A 196 -12.45 -1.04 -15.04
CA SER A 196 -12.98 -0.97 -13.68
C SER A 196 -14.13 -1.97 -13.48
N VAL A 197 -14.24 -2.50 -12.26
CA VAL A 197 -15.26 -3.46 -11.84
C VAL A 197 -15.78 -3.04 -10.47
N CYS A 198 -17.10 -3.06 -10.31
CA CYS A 198 -17.78 -2.85 -9.05
C CYS A 198 -18.53 -4.12 -8.63
N SER A 199 -18.39 -4.52 -7.37
CA SER A 199 -19.26 -5.48 -6.67
C SER A 199 -20.38 -4.73 -5.94
N ASP A 200 -21.02 -5.38 -4.96
CA ASP A 200 -22.01 -4.77 -4.07
C ASP A 200 -21.37 -3.95 -2.93
N VAL A 201 -20.08 -4.17 -2.67
CA VAL A 201 -19.36 -3.62 -1.52
C VAL A 201 -18.06 -2.87 -1.86
N ALA A 202 -17.63 -2.89 -3.12
CA ALA A 202 -16.44 -2.16 -3.57
C ALA A 202 -16.43 -1.90 -5.08
N CYS A 203 -15.61 -0.95 -5.50
CA CYS A 203 -15.21 -0.73 -6.88
C CYS A 203 -13.69 -0.70 -6.98
N GLU A 204 -13.14 -1.35 -8.00
CA GLU A 204 -11.72 -1.33 -8.33
C GLU A 204 -11.54 -0.84 -9.74
N GLY A 205 -10.41 -0.20 -10.02
CA GLY A 205 -10.05 0.14 -11.37
C GLY A 205 -8.61 0.55 -11.49
N THR A 206 -8.22 0.76 -12.75
CA THR A 206 -6.90 1.26 -13.07
C THR A 206 -6.96 2.21 -14.25
N ILE A 207 -5.91 3.02 -14.39
CA ILE A 207 -5.64 3.86 -15.55
C ILE A 207 -4.13 3.87 -15.78
N SER A 208 -3.68 3.63 -17.01
CA SER A 208 -2.25 3.70 -17.32
C SER A 208 -1.69 5.10 -17.08
N LEU A 209 -0.46 5.20 -16.58
CA LEU A 209 0.25 6.47 -16.38
C LEU A 209 0.49 7.23 -17.69
N GLU A 210 0.54 6.52 -18.82
CA GLU A 210 0.54 7.10 -20.18
C GLU A 210 -0.77 7.83 -20.48
N ALA A 211 -1.92 7.20 -20.20
CA ALA A 211 -3.24 7.82 -20.40
C ALA A 211 -3.48 8.97 -19.41
N LEU A 212 -3.02 8.83 -18.17
CA LEU A 212 -3.07 9.90 -17.17
C LEU A 212 -2.22 11.10 -17.63
N GLY A 213 -1.05 10.83 -18.22
CA GLY A 213 -0.14 11.86 -18.73
C GLY A 213 0.40 12.77 -17.63
N GLY A 214 1.32 13.67 -17.96
CA GLY A 214 2.12 14.41 -16.97
C GLY A 214 3.52 13.81 -16.83
N GLU A 215 4.46 14.59 -16.32
CA GLU A 215 5.86 14.18 -16.20
C GLU A 215 6.13 13.64 -14.79
N ALA A 216 6.73 12.46 -14.69
CA ALA A 216 7.33 12.04 -13.44
C ALA A 216 8.60 12.88 -13.21
N PRO A 217 8.85 13.36 -11.99
CA PRO A 217 8.13 13.06 -10.76
C PRO A 217 6.84 13.86 -10.53
N ARG A 218 5.77 13.21 -10.10
CA ARG A 218 4.47 13.84 -9.83
C ARG A 218 3.73 13.23 -8.64
N ARG A 219 2.80 14.01 -8.08
CA ARG A 219 2.05 13.76 -6.85
C ARG A 219 0.63 13.66 -7.32
N ILE A 220 0.09 12.46 -7.31
CA ILE A 220 -1.28 12.25 -7.75
C ILE A 220 -2.16 12.46 -6.53
N GLY A 221 -3.07 13.42 -6.61
CA GLY A 221 -4.09 13.67 -5.60
C GLY A 221 -5.39 13.00 -6.00
N LEU A 222 -6.03 12.30 -5.07
CA LEU A 222 -7.31 11.63 -5.28
C LEU A 222 -8.29 11.96 -4.16
N PHE A 223 -9.56 12.15 -4.51
CA PHE A 223 -10.63 12.06 -3.51
C PHE A 223 -11.90 11.44 -4.10
N ALA A 224 -12.65 10.71 -3.29
CA ALA A 224 -13.89 10.04 -3.67
C ALA A 224 -15.09 10.55 -2.85
N ARG A 225 -16.26 10.62 -3.49
CA ARG A 225 -17.52 11.10 -2.88
C ARG A 225 -18.74 10.36 -3.43
N ILE A 226 -19.83 10.39 -2.65
CA ILE A 226 -21.15 9.95 -3.11
C ILE A 226 -22.01 11.17 -3.43
N LEU A 227 -22.64 11.13 -4.60
CA LEU A 227 -23.62 12.10 -5.07
C LEU A 227 -25.01 11.48 -5.04
N ARG A 228 -26.00 12.25 -4.59
CA ARG A 228 -27.38 11.77 -4.46
C ARG A 228 -28.10 11.76 -5.80
N ALA A 229 -29.01 10.81 -5.96
CA ALA A 229 -29.88 10.72 -7.14
C ALA A 229 -30.67 12.01 -7.43
N ASP A 230 -31.13 12.69 -6.38
CA ASP A 230 -32.01 13.87 -6.41
C ASP A 230 -31.29 15.22 -6.30
N ALA A 231 -29.98 15.23 -6.55
CA ALA A 231 -29.03 16.32 -6.37
C ALA A 231 -28.60 16.54 -4.91
N GLY A 232 -27.32 16.92 -4.73
CA GLY A 232 -26.70 17.17 -3.44
C GLY A 232 -25.71 16.10 -3.01
N LEU A 233 -24.97 16.43 -1.94
CA LEU A 233 -23.82 15.68 -1.46
C LEU A 233 -24.18 14.85 -0.22
N VAL A 234 -23.51 13.71 -0.06
CA VAL A 234 -23.53 12.92 1.18
C VAL A 234 -22.48 13.48 2.15
N ASN A 235 -22.68 13.33 3.46
CA ASN A 235 -21.75 13.77 4.51
C ASN A 235 -20.45 12.93 4.62
N GLN A 236 -20.03 12.30 3.52
CA GLN A 236 -18.85 11.45 3.46
C GLN A 236 -17.99 11.82 2.25
N THR A 237 -16.69 11.90 2.50
CA THR A 237 -15.62 11.99 1.49
C THR A 237 -14.52 11.02 1.90
N LEU A 238 -13.75 10.55 0.92
CA LEU A 238 -12.50 9.84 1.18
C LEU A 238 -11.35 10.58 0.46
N PRO A 239 -10.33 11.08 1.18
CA PRO A 239 -10.20 11.06 2.65
C PRO A 239 -11.32 11.81 3.39
N MET A 240 -11.50 11.45 4.66
CA MET A 240 -12.57 11.98 5.49
C MET A 240 -12.45 13.50 5.69
N ASP A 241 -13.50 14.23 5.34
CA ASP A 241 -13.64 15.68 5.51
C ASP A 241 -14.71 16.02 6.57
N ASP A 242 -14.90 17.31 6.88
CA ASP A 242 -15.94 17.75 7.81
C ASP A 242 -17.35 17.33 7.31
N PRO A 243 -18.05 16.44 8.03
CA PRO A 243 -19.37 15.96 7.63
C PRO A 243 -20.46 17.04 7.67
N ASP A 244 -20.24 18.14 8.40
CA ASP A 244 -21.18 19.27 8.47
C ASP A 244 -20.98 20.25 7.29
N GLU A 245 -19.88 20.12 6.54
CA GLU A 245 -19.57 20.91 5.35
C GLU A 245 -19.35 20.01 4.11
N PRO A 246 -20.36 19.24 3.66
CA PRO A 246 -20.21 18.22 2.62
C PRO A 246 -19.81 18.75 1.24
N ALA A 247 -19.81 20.07 1.04
CA ALA A 247 -19.33 20.73 -0.17
C ALA A 247 -17.82 20.99 -0.17
N LEU A 248 -17.16 20.99 1.00
CA LEU A 248 -15.76 21.33 1.13
C LEU A 248 -14.89 20.06 1.11
N VAL A 249 -13.87 20.03 0.25
CA VAL A 249 -12.75 19.08 0.30
C VAL A 249 -11.57 19.78 0.95
N THR A 250 -11.04 19.24 2.04
CA THR A 250 -9.83 19.76 2.70
C THR A 250 -8.65 18.81 2.61
N GLN A 251 -8.90 17.54 2.30
CA GLN A 251 -7.89 16.49 2.24
C GLN A 251 -8.02 15.68 0.94
N VAL A 252 -6.87 15.24 0.43
CA VAL A 252 -6.79 14.35 -0.74
C VAL A 252 -5.82 13.21 -0.45
N LEU A 253 -6.18 12.00 -0.88
CA LEU A 253 -5.29 10.86 -0.81
C LEU A 253 -4.16 11.09 -1.80
N THR A 254 -2.92 10.92 -1.35
CA THR A 254 -1.75 11.19 -2.18
C THR A 254 -1.04 9.90 -2.57
N VAL A 255 -0.71 9.79 -3.86
CA VAL A 255 0.14 8.72 -4.42
C VAL A 255 1.31 9.38 -5.15
N MET A 256 2.53 8.89 -4.94
CA MET A 256 3.73 9.45 -5.56
C MET A 256 4.13 8.64 -6.79
N ASP A 257 4.36 9.34 -7.91
CA ASP A 257 4.86 8.78 -9.15
C ASP A 257 6.21 9.42 -9.50
N GLY A 258 7.29 8.84 -9.00
CA GLY A 258 8.62 9.45 -9.06
C GLY A 258 8.85 10.56 -8.01
N MET A 259 10.11 10.92 -7.83
CA MET A 259 10.67 11.81 -6.78
C MET A 259 10.39 13.32 -6.92
N PHE A 260 9.62 13.97 -6.06
CA PHE A 260 9.60 15.46 -6.06
C PHE A 260 10.97 16.06 -5.70
N PRO A 261 11.54 16.96 -6.52
CA PRO A 261 12.62 17.81 -6.04
C PRO A 261 12.02 18.83 -5.06
N MET A 262 12.15 18.57 -3.76
CA MET A 262 11.98 19.61 -2.76
C MET A 262 13.07 20.66 -2.94
N ASP A 263 12.63 21.92 -2.97
CA ASP A 263 13.31 23.14 -3.34
C ASP A 263 14.74 23.30 -2.78
N GLY A 264 15.69 23.46 -3.70
CA GLY A 264 17.12 23.64 -3.46
C GLY A 264 17.83 23.99 -4.76
N GLY A 265 17.44 25.12 -5.35
CA GLY A 265 17.73 25.47 -6.74
C GLY A 265 19.20 25.38 -7.18
N VAL A 266 19.39 24.77 -8.36
CA VAL A 266 20.38 25.15 -9.38
C VAL A 266 19.76 24.80 -10.75
N PRO A 267 19.80 25.68 -11.77
CA PRO A 267 19.19 25.36 -13.05
C PRO A 267 19.98 24.26 -13.77
N MET A 268 19.30 23.18 -14.16
CA MET A 268 19.85 22.17 -15.06
C MET A 268 19.89 22.73 -16.48
N ASP A 269 21.09 23.05 -16.93
CA ASP A 269 21.39 23.17 -18.35
C ASP A 269 21.43 21.77 -18.97
N ALA A 270 20.97 21.67 -20.21
CA ALA A 270 20.62 20.43 -20.88
C ALA A 270 21.82 19.51 -21.17
N GLY A 271 21.58 18.20 -21.02
CA GLY A 271 22.23 17.15 -21.79
C GLY A 271 23.58 16.66 -21.26
N MET A 272 23.56 15.57 -20.50
CA MET A 272 24.65 14.58 -20.49
C MET A 272 24.19 13.30 -19.77
N ASP A 273 24.40 12.15 -20.40
CA ASP A 273 24.48 10.78 -19.86
C ASP A 273 23.92 10.59 -18.43
N ALA A 274 22.70 10.07 -18.34
CA ALA A 274 22.15 9.61 -17.07
C ALA A 274 22.93 8.36 -16.61
N GLY A 275 23.93 8.57 -15.77
CA GLY A 275 24.51 7.53 -14.92
C GLY A 275 23.46 6.88 -14.02
N PRO A 276 23.84 5.85 -13.23
CA PRO A 276 22.91 5.09 -12.40
C PRO A 276 22.07 6.02 -11.52
N ARG A 277 20.75 5.80 -11.50
CA ARG A 277 19.79 6.55 -10.67
C ARG A 277 20.23 6.46 -9.21
N GLY A 278 20.40 7.60 -8.55
CA GLY A 278 20.79 7.66 -7.14
C GLY A 278 19.62 7.29 -6.23
N LEU A 279 19.91 6.61 -5.12
CA LEU A 279 18.95 6.30 -4.06
C LEU A 279 18.48 7.58 -3.36
N VAL A 280 17.17 7.70 -3.20
CA VAL A 280 16.49 8.80 -2.51
C VAL A 280 15.72 8.27 -1.31
N ILE A 281 15.53 9.14 -0.32
CA ILE A 281 14.86 8.83 0.94
C ILE A 281 13.52 9.57 0.94
N ASP A 282 12.49 8.93 0.40
CA ASP A 282 11.17 9.51 0.20
C ASP A 282 10.02 8.64 0.74
N GLY A 283 10.34 7.49 1.31
CA GLY A 283 9.39 6.56 1.89
C GLY A 283 8.76 5.62 0.86
N VAL A 284 9.32 5.51 -0.36
CA VAL A 284 8.79 4.70 -1.46
C VAL A 284 9.88 3.80 -2.03
N LEU A 285 9.60 2.50 -2.15
CA LEU A 285 10.50 1.58 -2.86
C LEU A 285 10.24 1.66 -4.37
N SER A 286 10.91 2.58 -5.05
CA SER A 286 10.75 2.71 -6.51
C SER A 286 11.34 1.50 -7.25
N PRO A 287 10.69 1.04 -8.34
CA PRO A 287 11.23 -0.04 -9.15
C PRO A 287 12.66 0.27 -9.66
N GLY A 288 13.59 -0.66 -9.42
CA GLY A 288 14.98 -0.53 -9.86
C GLY A 288 15.90 0.30 -8.95
N GLU A 289 15.35 1.03 -7.97
CA GLU A 289 16.14 1.90 -7.08
C GLU A 289 16.92 1.08 -6.05
N TRP A 290 16.28 0.08 -5.46
CA TRP A 290 16.84 -0.78 -4.43
C TRP A 290 17.39 -2.11 -4.96
N ASP A 291 17.49 -2.29 -6.28
CA ASP A 291 17.93 -3.55 -6.92
C ASP A 291 19.33 -4.00 -6.50
N ALA A 292 20.20 -3.04 -6.18
CA ALA A 292 21.55 -3.31 -5.71
C ALA A 292 21.62 -3.67 -4.21
N ALA A 293 20.54 -3.43 -3.46
CA ALA A 293 20.52 -3.62 -2.03
C ALA A 293 20.47 -5.10 -1.64
N SER A 294 21.07 -5.42 -0.49
CA SER A 294 20.83 -6.70 0.15
C SER A 294 19.39 -6.72 0.67
N ARG A 295 18.63 -7.75 0.32
CA ARG A 295 17.23 -7.90 0.73
C ARG A 295 17.06 -9.07 1.71
N TYR A 296 16.47 -8.78 2.86
CA TYR A 296 16.17 -9.75 3.92
C TYR A 296 14.67 -9.74 4.18
N VAL A 297 14.04 -10.91 4.26
CA VAL A 297 12.58 -11.05 4.36
C VAL A 297 12.22 -11.92 5.55
N ASP A 298 11.23 -11.51 6.33
CA ASP A 298 10.56 -12.31 7.34
C ASP A 298 9.19 -12.75 6.79
N THR A 299 8.85 -14.02 7.03
CA THR A 299 7.58 -14.63 6.58
C THR A 299 6.77 -15.16 7.75
N GLY A 300 7.26 -15.01 8.98
CA GLY A 300 6.54 -15.40 10.19
C GLY A 300 5.65 -14.26 10.68
N PRO A 301 4.49 -14.54 11.30
CA PRO A 301 3.66 -13.50 11.88
C PRO A 301 4.33 -12.89 13.13
N ALA A 302 4.08 -11.61 13.39
CA ALA A 302 4.28 -11.06 14.73
C ALA A 302 3.40 -11.82 15.73
N SER A 303 3.98 -12.26 16.83
CA SER A 303 3.27 -13.04 17.84
C SER A 303 2.19 -12.24 18.58
N PHE A 304 1.19 -12.96 19.08
CA PHE A 304 0.01 -12.40 19.74
C PHE A 304 0.37 -11.63 21.03
N GLY A 305 -0.23 -10.45 21.20
CA GLY A 305 0.00 -9.57 22.36
C GLY A 305 0.00 -8.10 21.94
N ALA A 306 0.91 -7.29 22.51
CA ALA A 306 1.09 -5.88 22.16
C ALA A 306 1.48 -5.64 20.68
N PHE A 307 1.86 -6.69 19.96
CA PHE A 307 2.29 -6.65 18.56
C PHE A 307 1.20 -7.08 17.56
N GLY A 308 -0.02 -7.37 18.01
CA GLY A 308 -1.13 -7.66 17.11
C GLY A 308 -1.36 -6.51 16.11
N GLY A 309 -1.44 -6.84 14.82
CA GLY A 309 -1.61 -5.86 13.74
C GLY A 309 -0.33 -5.12 13.34
N ASN A 310 0.84 -5.60 13.76
CA ASN A 310 2.13 -5.13 13.25
C ASN A 310 2.78 -6.26 12.46
N ASP A 311 3.56 -5.93 11.45
CA ASP A 311 4.37 -6.86 10.69
C ASP A 311 5.72 -6.21 10.37
N LEU A 312 6.82 -6.92 10.57
CA LEU A 312 8.13 -6.55 10.05
C LEU A 312 8.44 -7.47 8.86
N LEU A 313 8.42 -6.94 7.63
CA LEU A 313 8.36 -7.75 6.41
C LEU A 313 9.70 -7.85 5.70
N THR A 314 10.30 -6.71 5.34
CA THR A 314 11.52 -6.68 4.51
C THR A 314 12.48 -5.61 4.99
N LEU A 315 13.77 -5.91 4.92
CA LEU A 315 14.87 -4.96 5.06
C LEU A 315 15.64 -4.95 3.75
N HIS A 316 15.72 -3.79 3.12
CA HIS A 316 16.69 -3.49 2.07
C HIS A 316 17.83 -2.70 2.70
N ALA A 317 19.06 -3.14 2.49
CA ALA A 317 20.23 -2.46 3.04
C ALA A 317 21.34 -2.35 2.00
N LEU A 318 21.85 -1.15 1.79
CA LEU A 318 22.90 -0.86 0.83
C LEU A 318 23.96 0.05 1.40
N ARG A 319 25.21 -0.29 1.14
CA ARG A 319 26.36 0.61 1.30
C ARG A 319 26.74 1.15 -0.08
N ALA A 320 26.51 2.43 -0.32
CA ALA A 320 26.82 3.09 -1.59
C ALA A 320 27.15 4.56 -1.38
N ASP A 321 27.98 5.13 -2.25
CA ASP A 321 28.26 6.58 -2.31
C ASP A 321 28.67 7.22 -0.96
N GLY A 322 29.41 6.47 -0.15
CA GLY A 322 29.86 6.92 1.17
C GLY A 322 28.74 7.01 2.21
N ARG A 323 27.61 6.34 1.99
CA ARG A 323 26.47 6.26 2.90
C ARG A 323 26.04 4.81 3.14
N LEU A 324 25.37 4.62 4.28
CA LEU A 324 24.51 3.48 4.54
C LEU A 324 23.07 3.90 4.24
N TYR A 325 22.38 3.11 3.43
CA TYR A 325 20.97 3.22 3.11
C TYR A 325 20.23 2.01 3.68
N ALA A 326 19.05 2.24 4.24
CA ALA A 326 18.16 1.18 4.67
C ALA A 326 16.70 1.54 4.35
N ALA A 327 15.93 0.56 3.91
CA ALA A 327 14.48 0.64 3.81
C ALA A 327 13.85 -0.54 4.55
N ILE A 328 12.87 -0.25 5.39
CA ILE A 328 12.18 -1.23 6.21
C ILE A 328 10.71 -1.23 5.80
N GLU A 329 10.26 -2.36 5.28
CA GLU A 329 8.86 -2.61 4.93
C GLU A 329 8.16 -3.30 6.10
N GLY A 330 6.96 -2.84 6.42
CA GLY A 330 6.16 -3.43 7.48
C GLY A 330 4.93 -2.61 7.87
N ASP A 331 4.07 -3.22 8.67
CA ASP A 331 2.90 -2.58 9.26
C ASP A 331 3.22 -2.20 10.72
N LEU A 332 2.96 -0.95 11.09
CA LEU A 332 3.27 -0.43 12.42
C LEU A 332 2.02 0.18 13.08
N SER A 333 1.61 -0.38 14.20
CA SER A 333 0.50 0.15 14.99
C SER A 333 0.99 1.06 16.12
N ALA A 334 0.10 1.97 16.55
CA ALA A 334 0.42 2.98 17.56
C ALA A 334 0.98 2.36 18.85
N GLY A 335 2.11 2.89 19.33
CA GLY A 335 2.76 2.43 20.55
C GLY A 335 3.82 1.34 20.36
N ASN A 336 4.08 0.93 19.11
CA ASN A 336 5.21 0.10 18.71
C ASN A 336 6.21 0.90 17.87
N ALA A 337 7.37 0.31 17.59
CA ALA A 337 8.40 0.90 16.75
C ALA A 337 9.12 -0.15 15.90
N PHE A 338 9.52 0.25 14.70
CA PHE A 338 10.64 -0.40 14.02
C PHE A 338 11.95 0.18 14.57
N VAL A 339 12.89 -0.70 14.89
CA VAL A 339 14.21 -0.31 15.37
C VAL A 339 15.28 -1.09 14.63
N MET A 340 16.22 -0.37 14.02
CA MET A 340 17.43 -0.90 13.42
C MET A 340 18.62 -0.61 14.32
N TYR A 341 19.42 -1.63 14.62
CA TYR A 341 20.68 -1.47 15.33
C TYR A 341 21.85 -1.73 14.38
N VAL A 342 22.90 -0.92 14.52
CA VAL A 342 24.06 -0.89 13.62
C VAL A 342 25.35 -1.01 14.41
N ASP A 343 26.15 -2.00 14.07
CA ASP A 343 27.57 -2.12 14.39
C ASP A 343 28.38 -1.59 13.20
N ARG A 344 29.20 -0.57 13.42
CA ARG A 344 29.97 0.07 12.34
C ARG A 344 31.18 -0.74 11.90
N GLU A 345 31.63 -1.69 12.72
CA GLU A 345 32.82 -2.51 12.51
C GLU A 345 32.64 -3.86 13.21
N VAL A 346 32.04 -4.82 12.51
CA VAL A 346 31.87 -6.18 13.06
C VAL A 346 33.23 -6.79 13.42
N GLY A 347 33.35 -7.25 14.67
CA GLY A 347 34.59 -7.74 15.27
C GLY A 347 35.51 -6.66 15.84
N GLY A 348 35.10 -5.39 15.73
CA GLY A 348 35.75 -4.22 16.30
C GLY A 348 35.57 -4.13 17.83
N ALA A 349 36.26 -3.15 18.42
CA ALA A 349 36.24 -2.95 19.87
C ALA A 349 35.21 -1.89 20.32
N ASP A 350 34.75 -1.05 19.40
CA ASP A 350 33.82 0.03 19.66
C ASP A 350 32.38 -0.48 19.82
N GLY A 351 31.45 0.40 20.22
CA GLY A 351 30.05 0.05 20.43
C GLY A 351 29.74 -0.59 21.79
N ALA A 352 28.45 -0.67 22.09
CA ALA A 352 27.94 -1.33 23.28
C ALA A 352 27.97 -2.85 23.12
N ALA A 353 28.70 -3.53 24.00
CA ALA A 353 28.76 -4.99 24.02
C ALA A 353 27.56 -5.58 24.75
N SER A 354 26.98 -6.64 24.22
CA SER A 354 25.92 -7.38 24.90
C SER A 354 26.44 -8.25 26.08
N PRO A 355 25.67 -8.40 27.19
CA PRO A 355 24.49 -7.60 27.52
C PRO A 355 24.93 -6.28 28.19
N THR A 356 24.70 -5.16 27.51
CA THR A 356 24.72 -3.82 28.11
C THR A 356 23.32 -3.24 27.95
N PRO A 357 22.65 -2.84 29.03
CA PRO A 357 21.31 -2.29 28.91
C PRO A 357 21.38 -0.92 28.24
N PHE A 358 20.70 -0.80 27.11
CA PHE A 358 20.27 0.48 26.58
C PHE A 358 19.20 1.04 27.51
N ALA A 359 19.51 2.16 28.16
CA ALA A 359 18.78 2.63 29.34
C ALA A 359 18.39 4.12 29.26
N ASP A 360 18.41 4.70 28.06
CA ASP A 360 17.84 6.02 27.85
C ASP A 360 16.34 5.92 27.61
N PHE A 361 15.56 6.24 28.63
CA PHE A 361 14.10 6.26 28.56
C PHE A 361 13.55 7.68 28.40
N SER A 362 14.40 8.64 28.03
CA SER A 362 14.08 10.06 27.87
C SER A 362 13.59 10.36 26.45
N GLY A 363 12.30 10.26 26.24
CA GLY A 363 11.68 10.49 24.94
C GLY A 363 10.92 9.27 24.45
N ALA A 364 10.12 9.45 23.40
CA ALA A 364 9.30 8.38 22.85
C ALA A 364 10.15 7.34 22.11
N LEU A 365 11.05 7.79 21.22
CA LEU A 365 11.94 6.91 20.47
C LEU A 365 12.98 6.25 21.36
N ASP A 366 13.61 7.00 22.25
CA ASP A 366 14.69 6.48 23.09
C ASP A 366 14.19 5.33 23.98
N ARG A 367 12.95 5.40 24.48
CA ARG A 367 12.27 4.29 25.16
C ARG A 367 12.08 3.05 24.29
N ALA A 368 11.82 3.23 22.99
CA ALA A 368 11.72 2.12 22.04
C ALA A 368 13.10 1.52 21.72
N LEU A 369 14.16 2.34 21.64
CA LEU A 369 15.54 1.90 21.43
C LEU A 369 16.17 1.26 22.69
N SER A 370 15.66 1.60 23.87
CA SER A 370 16.11 1.05 25.16
C SER A 370 15.55 -0.34 25.42
N LYS A 371 15.93 -1.31 24.59
CA LYS A 371 15.63 -2.74 24.77
C LYS A 371 16.84 -3.51 25.23
N THR A 372 16.55 -4.54 26.03
CA THR A 372 17.54 -5.58 26.30
C THR A 372 17.48 -6.58 25.15
N PHE A 373 18.64 -7.09 24.77
CA PHE A 373 18.80 -8.21 23.86
C PHE A 373 20.25 -8.72 23.98
N PHE A 374 20.51 -9.89 23.42
CA PHE A 374 21.79 -10.56 23.50
C PHE A 374 22.41 -10.73 22.12
N THR A 375 23.53 -10.06 21.85
CA THR A 375 24.35 -10.24 20.64
C THR A 375 25.58 -11.12 20.89
N PRO A 376 26.16 -11.75 19.84
CA PRO A 376 27.47 -12.39 19.96
C PRO A 376 28.57 -11.36 20.19
N ALA A 377 29.74 -11.80 20.66
CA ALA A 377 30.82 -10.92 21.11
C ALA A 377 31.40 -10.03 20.00
N GLU A 378 31.32 -10.48 18.75
CA GLU A 378 31.73 -9.75 17.56
C GLU A 378 30.75 -8.66 17.11
N LEU A 379 29.51 -8.64 17.61
CA LEU A 379 28.50 -7.65 17.24
C LEU A 379 28.29 -6.66 18.39
N ARG A 380 28.82 -5.44 18.23
CA ARG A 380 28.74 -4.36 19.20
C ARG A 380 28.04 -3.15 18.59
N VAL A 381 26.92 -2.75 19.20
CA VAL A 381 26.04 -1.74 18.59
C VAL A 381 26.55 -0.34 18.88
N ASP A 382 26.81 0.44 17.83
CA ASP A 382 27.24 1.84 17.90
C ASP A 382 26.06 2.80 17.74
N TYR A 383 25.21 2.53 16.76
CA TYR A 383 24.11 3.39 16.36
C TYR A 383 22.81 2.61 16.34
N ALA A 384 21.72 3.31 16.57
CA ALA A 384 20.39 2.80 16.33
C ALA A 384 19.59 3.82 15.52
N TRP A 385 18.66 3.33 14.73
CA TRP A 385 17.61 4.11 14.09
C TRP A 385 16.28 3.52 14.48
N GLY A 386 15.23 4.35 14.55
CA GLY A 386 13.90 3.79 14.64
C GLY A 386 12.81 4.79 14.27
N THR A 387 11.58 4.32 14.30
CA THR A 387 10.39 5.13 14.09
C THR A 387 9.19 4.59 14.85
N LEU A 388 8.37 5.49 15.38
CA LEU A 388 7.05 5.21 15.97
C LEU A 388 5.91 5.71 15.08
N ASP A 389 6.21 6.41 14.00
CA ASP A 389 5.22 6.99 13.10
C ASP A 389 5.43 6.48 11.67
N THR A 390 4.33 6.17 11.00
CA THR A 390 4.26 5.98 9.56
C THR A 390 3.66 7.25 8.94
N LEU A 391 3.83 7.47 7.63
CA LEU A 391 3.24 8.60 6.86
C LEU A 391 3.82 10.01 7.10
N ARG A 392 5.13 10.14 7.33
CA ARG A 392 5.80 11.47 7.34
C ARG A 392 7.32 11.38 7.20
N ALA A 393 7.94 12.53 6.92
CA ALA A 393 9.38 12.73 7.06
C ALA A 393 9.78 13.14 8.49
N ALA A 394 11.00 12.80 8.88
CA ALA A 394 11.59 13.24 10.14
C ALA A 394 11.95 14.72 10.09
N THR A 395 11.71 15.41 11.20
CA THR A 395 12.17 16.79 11.38
C THR A 395 13.50 16.83 12.16
N ALA A 396 14.17 17.98 12.18
CA ALA A 396 15.38 18.13 12.98
C ALA A 396 15.06 18.01 14.48
N GLY A 397 15.68 17.04 15.17
CA GLY A 397 15.44 16.79 16.60
C GLY A 397 14.17 15.98 16.90
N ASP A 398 13.67 15.22 15.93
CA ASP A 398 12.49 14.39 16.06
C ASP A 398 12.63 13.35 17.20
N ASP A 399 11.69 13.36 18.13
CA ASP A 399 11.64 12.43 19.28
C ASP A 399 10.92 11.12 18.96
N ARG A 400 10.34 10.99 17.75
CA ARG A 400 9.56 9.81 17.36
C ARG A 400 10.18 9.03 16.22
N MET A 401 11.16 9.59 15.51
CA MET A 401 11.92 8.88 14.47
C MET A 401 13.35 9.40 14.30
N GLY A 402 14.21 8.58 13.71
CA GLY A 402 15.55 8.94 13.29
C GLY A 402 16.67 8.23 14.05
N TRP A 403 17.90 8.73 13.84
CA TRP A 403 19.13 8.08 14.31
C TRP A 403 19.57 8.55 15.69
N ARG A 404 20.14 7.62 16.47
CA ARG A 404 20.78 7.83 17.77
C ARG A 404 22.17 7.18 17.79
N ASP A 405 23.13 7.88 18.37
CA ASP A 405 24.36 7.28 18.89
C ASP A 405 24.03 6.63 20.24
N VAL A 406 24.11 5.30 20.29
CA VAL A 406 23.75 4.51 21.48
C VAL A 406 24.97 3.81 22.08
N GLY A 407 26.04 3.64 21.31
CA GLY A 407 27.26 2.95 21.71
C GLY A 407 28.18 3.81 22.56
N SER A 408 28.25 5.13 22.31
CA SER A 408 29.14 6.03 23.06
C SER A 408 28.76 6.13 24.53
N ASN A 409 27.47 6.17 24.82
CA ASN A 409 26.93 6.13 26.18
C ASN A 409 25.55 5.44 26.19
N PRO A 410 25.48 4.15 26.52
CA PRO A 410 24.23 3.38 26.53
C PRO A 410 23.16 3.87 27.52
N ALA A 411 23.49 4.81 28.41
CA ALA A 411 22.55 5.43 29.35
C ALA A 411 22.00 6.78 28.87
N VAL A 412 22.59 7.41 27.85
CA VAL A 412 22.16 8.70 27.30
C VAL A 412 22.42 8.72 25.80
N PHE A 413 21.37 8.58 25.00
CA PHE A 413 21.46 8.56 23.55
C PHE A 413 21.63 9.96 23.01
N SER A 414 22.43 10.08 21.95
CA SER A 414 22.63 11.36 21.27
C SER A 414 21.96 11.33 19.91
N ALA A 415 20.99 12.23 19.70
CA ALA A 415 20.35 12.39 18.40
C ALA A 415 21.37 12.77 17.31
N VAL A 416 21.26 12.11 16.17
CA VAL A 416 21.97 12.51 14.95
C VAL A 416 21.08 13.51 14.20
N ASP A 417 21.69 14.55 13.65
CA ASP A 417 20.97 15.56 12.87
C ASP A 417 20.31 14.95 11.63
N GLY A 418 18.99 15.08 11.54
CA GLY A 418 18.16 14.55 10.46
C GLY A 418 18.52 15.12 9.07
N THR A 419 19.17 16.28 8.98
CA THR A 419 19.66 16.80 7.69
C THR A 419 20.81 15.96 7.12
N SER A 420 21.62 15.36 8.00
CA SER A 420 22.74 14.49 7.63
C SER A 420 22.34 13.02 7.52
N ALA A 421 21.20 12.68 8.14
CA ALA A 421 20.66 11.34 8.23
C ALA A 421 19.14 11.34 8.00
N PRO A 422 18.67 11.60 6.76
CA PRO A 422 17.26 11.75 6.47
C PRO A 422 16.49 10.46 6.76
N THR A 423 15.22 10.62 7.12
CA THR A 423 14.27 9.54 7.35
C THR A 423 12.92 9.96 6.80
N THR A 424 12.32 9.11 5.96
CA THR A 424 10.98 9.33 5.42
C THR A 424 10.20 8.03 5.47
N CYS A 425 8.96 8.10 5.96
CA CYS A 425 8.07 6.96 6.08
C CYS A 425 6.78 7.20 5.31
N SER A 426 6.32 6.19 4.57
CA SER A 426 4.94 6.03 4.10
C SER A 426 4.16 5.13 5.08
N ALA A 427 2.99 4.61 4.67
CA ALA A 427 2.19 3.70 5.48
C ALA A 427 2.94 2.38 5.78
N THR A 428 3.72 1.91 4.82
CA THR A 428 4.28 0.54 4.84
C THR A 428 5.78 0.48 4.63
N VAL A 429 6.44 1.60 4.31
CA VAL A 429 7.89 1.65 4.11
C VAL A 429 8.46 2.83 4.87
N CYS A 430 9.57 2.60 5.57
CA CYS A 430 10.41 3.65 6.10
C CYS A 430 11.82 3.55 5.51
N GLU A 431 12.25 4.62 4.86
CA GLU A 431 13.59 4.74 4.31
C GLU A 431 14.44 5.67 5.17
N THR A 432 15.72 5.34 5.27
CA THR A 432 16.69 6.20 5.93
C THR A 432 18.08 6.06 5.32
N SER A 433 18.89 7.10 5.48
CA SER A 433 20.32 6.99 5.22
C SER A 433 21.15 7.71 6.27
N ILE A 434 22.43 7.36 6.35
CA ILE A 434 23.42 8.06 7.17
C ILE A 434 24.79 7.97 6.50
N SER A 435 25.59 9.04 6.56
CA SER A 435 26.94 9.00 5.98
C SER A 435 27.85 8.03 6.75
N LEU A 436 28.67 7.26 6.02
CA LEU A 436 29.65 6.33 6.62
C LEU A 436 30.70 7.07 7.46
N SER A 437 31.03 8.31 7.07
CA SER A 437 31.89 9.18 7.85
C SER A 437 31.27 9.58 9.19
N ARG A 438 29.94 9.74 9.25
CA ARG A 438 29.24 10.03 10.49
C ARG A 438 29.15 8.81 11.39
N LEU A 439 28.88 7.63 10.81
CA LEU A 439 28.97 6.36 11.54
C LEU A 439 30.40 6.10 12.06
N GLY A 440 31.41 6.61 11.35
CA GLY A 440 32.81 6.38 11.67
C GLY A 440 33.30 5.01 11.21
N VAL A 441 32.73 4.48 10.13
CA VAL A 441 33.06 3.15 9.58
C VAL A 441 34.52 3.14 9.10
N PRO A 442 35.40 2.27 9.65
CA PRO A 442 36.77 2.15 9.19
C PRO A 442 36.85 1.68 7.73
N ALA A 443 37.90 2.06 7.03
CA ALA A 443 38.13 1.60 5.66
C ALA A 443 38.28 0.07 5.63
N GLY A 444 37.46 -0.60 4.81
CA GLY A 444 37.47 -2.06 4.69
C GLY A 444 36.68 -2.81 5.77
N ALA A 445 36.06 -2.11 6.73
CA ALA A 445 35.22 -2.75 7.75
C ALA A 445 33.86 -3.17 7.18
N ASN A 446 33.33 -4.28 7.71
CA ASN A 446 31.96 -4.72 7.48
C ASN A 446 31.04 -4.05 8.49
N ILE A 447 29.87 -3.62 8.03
CA ILE A 447 28.81 -3.08 8.88
C ILE A 447 27.85 -4.23 9.25
N GLY A 448 27.49 -4.35 10.52
CA GLY A 448 26.50 -5.29 11.02
C GLY A 448 25.17 -4.60 11.26
N ILE A 449 24.06 -5.16 10.77
CA ILE A 449 22.73 -4.56 10.91
C ILE A 449 21.72 -5.64 11.28
N PHE A 450 20.83 -5.33 12.21
CA PHE A 450 19.58 -6.06 12.36
C PHE A 450 18.44 -5.10 12.71
N VAL A 451 17.23 -5.47 12.31
CA VAL A 451 16.01 -4.70 12.55
C VAL A 451 15.04 -5.53 13.36
N ARG A 452 14.29 -4.88 14.24
CA ARG A 452 13.34 -5.53 15.13
C ARG A 452 12.11 -4.66 15.32
N LEU A 453 10.96 -5.33 15.44
CA LEU A 453 9.75 -4.73 15.94
C LEU A 453 9.76 -4.75 17.47
N VAL A 454 9.52 -3.61 18.11
CA VAL A 454 9.59 -3.45 19.57
C VAL A 454 8.43 -2.63 20.08
N SER A 455 8.11 -2.77 21.37
CA SER A 455 7.09 -1.95 22.01
C SER A 455 7.69 -0.64 22.50
N ALA A 456 7.09 0.50 22.19
CA ALA A 456 7.51 1.78 22.78
C ALA A 456 6.91 1.99 24.18
N THR A 457 5.96 1.15 24.61
CA THR A 457 5.21 1.32 25.87
C THR A 457 5.52 0.26 26.93
N SER A 458 6.19 -0.82 26.53
CA SER A 458 6.62 -1.91 27.42
C SER A 458 8.06 -2.33 27.09
N ASP A 459 8.64 -3.20 27.91
CA ASP A 459 9.96 -3.78 27.65
C ASP A 459 9.92 -4.89 26.58
N GLY A 460 8.76 -5.16 25.97
CA GLY A 460 8.58 -6.23 25.01
C GLY A 460 9.33 -6.01 23.70
N VAL A 461 9.91 -7.09 23.20
CA VAL A 461 10.44 -7.25 21.84
C VAL A 461 9.61 -8.29 21.08
N SER A 462 9.40 -8.08 19.78
CA SER A 462 8.72 -9.03 18.92
C SER A 462 9.61 -10.25 18.62
N ASN A 463 8.98 -11.36 18.22
CA ASN A 463 9.61 -12.53 17.64
C ASN A 463 10.07 -12.33 16.18
N GLN A 464 9.65 -11.24 15.53
CA GLN A 464 10.15 -10.87 14.21
C GLN A 464 11.44 -10.05 14.31
N THR A 465 12.36 -10.36 13.42
CA THR A 465 13.64 -9.66 13.27
C THR A 465 14.10 -9.82 11.83
N LEU A 466 14.87 -8.85 11.33
CA LEU A 466 15.44 -8.88 9.99
C LEU A 466 16.96 -8.68 10.05
N PRO A 467 17.76 -9.63 9.52
CA PRO A 467 17.33 -10.92 8.98
C PRO A 467 16.63 -11.79 10.04
N THR A 468 15.78 -12.72 9.58
CA THR A 468 15.02 -13.62 10.46
C THR A 468 15.95 -14.48 11.31
N ASP A 469 15.66 -14.50 12.61
CA ASP A 469 16.35 -15.27 13.64
C ASP A 469 15.37 -16.24 14.30
N ASP A 470 15.77 -16.93 15.38
CA ASP A 470 14.91 -17.86 16.11
C ASP A 470 13.73 -17.11 16.79
N PRO A 471 12.49 -17.27 16.30
CA PRO A 471 11.33 -16.57 16.87
C PRO A 471 10.96 -17.08 18.27
N SER A 472 11.48 -18.23 18.71
CA SER A 472 11.28 -18.75 20.05
C SER A 472 12.20 -18.13 21.10
N ALA A 473 13.23 -17.40 20.65
CA ALA A 473 14.20 -16.72 21.49
C ALA A 473 14.33 -15.24 21.08
N PRO A 474 13.25 -14.42 21.20
CA PRO A 474 13.23 -13.06 20.68
C PRO A 474 14.30 -12.15 21.31
N GLU A 475 14.77 -12.41 22.51
CA GLU A 475 15.83 -11.62 23.13
C GLU A 475 17.23 -11.91 22.53
N LEU A 476 17.39 -12.99 21.75
CA LEU A 476 18.67 -13.39 21.16
C LEU A 476 18.80 -12.82 19.75
N ILE A 477 19.98 -12.26 19.45
CA ILE A 477 20.44 -11.92 18.10
C ILE A 477 21.61 -12.85 17.79
N SER A 478 21.40 -13.79 16.87
CA SER A 478 22.38 -14.71 16.31
C SER A 478 22.57 -14.54 14.80
N VAL A 479 21.65 -13.83 14.14
CA VAL A 479 21.69 -13.51 12.71
C VAL A 479 21.64 -12.00 12.51
N TRP A 480 22.51 -11.49 11.64
CA TRP A 480 22.52 -10.08 11.23
C TRP A 480 22.93 -9.95 9.76
N ALA A 481 22.53 -8.85 9.14
CA ALA A 481 22.99 -8.45 7.82
C ALA A 481 24.43 -7.94 7.93
N SER A 482 25.33 -8.45 7.08
CA SER A 482 26.71 -7.97 6.99
C SER A 482 26.91 -7.26 5.66
N LEU A 483 27.16 -5.95 5.70
CA LEU A 483 27.41 -5.14 4.51
C LEU A 483 28.92 -4.96 4.33
N PRO A 484 29.51 -5.58 3.27
CA PRO A 484 30.93 -5.45 2.99
C PRO A 484 31.31 -4.03 2.52
N PRO A 485 32.62 -3.71 2.48
CA PRO A 485 33.13 -2.41 2.04
C PRO A 485 32.87 -2.04 0.59
#